data_AF-A0A1A9GD05-F1
#
_entry.id   AF-A0A1A9GD05-F1
#
_cell.length_a   1.000
_cell.length_b   1.000
_cell.length_c   1.000
_cell.angle_alpha   90.00
_cell.angle_beta   90.00
_cell.angle_gamma   90.00
#
_symmetry.space_group_name_H-M   'P 1'
#
loop_
_entity.id
_entity.type
_entity.pdbx_description
1 polymer ?
#
loop_
_entity_poly.entity_id
_entity_poly.type
_entity_poly.pdbx_seq_one_letter_code
_entity_poly.pdbx_strand_id
1 'polypeptide(L)' 'MRLEVLVAGLIMALIAHNCKCRNRGVLFKRGETSCLRVDGGSYLARCEMKLNVSSWTRIQDGCPLTKRVLPRTTLVN' A
#
# COMPACT_ATOMS: atom_id res chain seq x y z
N MET A 1 4.00 23.79 31.09
CA MET A 1 2.95 22.75 30.95
C MET A 1 2.53 22.54 29.51
N ARG A 2 1.90 23.51 28.83
CA ARG A 2 1.40 23.32 27.45
C ARG A 2 2.52 23.12 26.41
N LEU A 3 3.66 23.77 26.62
CA LEU A 3 4.85 23.62 25.76
C LEU A 3 5.47 22.22 25.87
N GLU A 4 5.52 21.63 27.07
CA GLU A 4 6.02 20.27 27.32
C GLU A 4 5.20 19.20 26.58
N VAL A 5 3.87 19.36 26.54
CA VAL A 5 2.96 18.44 25.82
C VAL A 5 3.14 18.56 24.30
N LEU A 6 3.39 19.78 23.81
CA LEU A 6 3.71 20.04 22.39
C LEU A 6 5.04 19.41 21.99
N VAL A 7 6.07 19.54 22.83
CA VAL A 7 7.40 18.94 22.59
C VAL A 7 7.31 17.41 22.62
N ALA A 8 6.63 16.83 23.61
CA ALA A 8 6.45 15.37 23.70
C ALA A 8 5.62 14.81 22.52
N GLY A 9 4.56 15.51 22.09
CA GLY A 9 3.76 15.12 20.94
C GLY A 9 4.53 15.15 19.62
N LEU A 10 5.44 16.12 19.46
CA LEU A 10 6.31 16.22 18.28
C LEU A 10 7.33 15.07 18.20
N ILE A 11 7.90 14.66 19.36
CA ILE A 11 8.87 13.57 19.43
C ILE A 11 8.24 12.22 19.08
N MET A 12 6.99 11.96 19.49
CA MET A 12 6.29 10.70 19.16
C MET A 12 6.03 10.50 17.66
N ALA A 13 5.90 11.58 16.89
CA ALA A 13 5.72 11.48 15.44
C ALA A 13 7.01 11.08 14.69
N LEU A 14 8.19 11.35 15.28
CA LEU A 14 9.50 11.13 14.64
C LEU A 14 9.97 9.67 14.68
N ILE A 15 9.47 8.88 15.63
CA ILE A 15 9.82 7.46 15.81
C ILE A 15 8.96 6.48 14.99
N ALA A 16 8.28 6.98 13.94
CA ALA A 16 7.53 6.13 13.02
C ALA A 16 8.49 5.20 12.24
N HIS A 17 8.54 3.92 12.62
CA HIS A 17 9.32 2.90 11.91
C HIS A 17 8.94 2.83 10.42
N ASN A 18 9.91 3.17 9.57
CA ASN A 18 9.81 3.20 8.11
C ASN A 18 9.78 1.78 7.50
N CYS A 19 8.73 1.00 7.80
CA CYS A 19 8.52 -0.30 7.17
C CYS A 19 8.18 -0.12 5.68
N LYS A 20 8.88 -0.89 4.86
CA LYS A 20 8.65 -0.98 3.42
C LYS A 20 8.44 -2.43 3.02
N CYS A 21 7.51 -2.65 2.12
CA CYS A 21 7.26 -3.96 1.54
C CYS A 21 7.75 -3.99 0.09
N ARG A 22 8.15 -5.16 -0.41
CA ARG A 22 8.64 -5.31 -1.78
C ARG A 22 7.65 -6.15 -2.58
N ASN A 23 7.31 -5.71 -3.79
CA ASN A 23 6.61 -6.51 -4.79
C ASN A 23 7.26 -6.29 -6.16
N ARG A 24 7.72 -7.37 -6.79
CA ARG A 24 8.33 -7.36 -8.14
C ARG A 24 9.39 -6.25 -8.35
N GLY A 25 10.24 -6.03 -7.36
CA GLY A 25 11.30 -5.03 -7.44
C GLY A 25 10.93 -3.65 -6.89
N VAL A 26 9.64 -3.35 -6.79
CA VAL A 26 9.13 -2.05 -6.33
C VAL A 26 8.94 -2.06 -4.82
N LEU A 27 9.34 -0.96 -4.17
CA LEU A 27 9.16 -0.75 -2.74
C LEU A 27 7.87 0.04 -2.50
N PHE A 28 7.10 -0.40 -1.51
CA PHE A 28 5.85 0.20 -1.07
C PHE A 28 6.00 0.65 0.38
N LYS A 29 5.53 1.86 0.69
CA LYS A 29 5.48 2.38 2.06
C LYS A 29 4.35 1.70 2.84
N ARG A 30 4.45 1.72 4.17
CA ARG A 30 3.36 1.35 5.06
C ARG A 30 2.06 2.06 4.64
N GLY A 31 0.96 1.30 4.59
CA GLY A 31 -0.36 1.77 4.19
C GLY A 31 -0.64 1.68 2.69
N GLU A 32 0.39 1.63 1.84
CA GLU A 32 0.21 1.45 0.40
C GLU A 32 -0.25 0.03 0.08
N THR A 33 -0.98 -0.08 -1.03
CA THR A 33 -1.55 -1.35 -1.49
C THR A 33 -0.92 -1.79 -2.80
N SER A 34 -0.75 -3.09 -2.95
CA SER A 34 -0.30 -3.70 -4.20
C SER A 34 -1.02 -5.02 -4.45
N CYS A 35 -1.28 -5.30 -5.73
CA CYS A 35 -1.68 -6.63 -6.18
C CYS A 35 -0.49 -7.58 -6.07
N LEU A 36 -0.63 -8.65 -5.29
CA LEU A 36 0.36 -9.71 -5.18
C LEU A 36 -0.06 -10.91 -6.02
N ARG A 37 0.92 -11.59 -6.62
CA ARG A 37 0.74 -12.87 -7.30
C ARG A 37 1.63 -13.90 -6.63
N VAL A 38 1.01 -14.90 -6.02
CA VAL A 38 1.67 -15.96 -5.24
C VAL A 38 1.01 -17.27 -5.61
N ASP A 39 1.79 -18.30 -5.94
CA ASP A 39 1.33 -19.66 -6.26
C ASP A 39 0.21 -19.72 -7.32
N GLY A 40 0.30 -18.86 -8.35
CA GLY A 40 -0.70 -18.78 -9.42
C GLY A 40 -1.97 -17.99 -9.05
N GLY A 41 -2.20 -17.70 -7.78
CA GLY A 41 -3.28 -16.84 -7.29
C GLY A 41 -2.91 -15.35 -7.32
N SER A 42 -3.93 -14.49 -7.23
CA SER A 42 -3.73 -13.05 -7.02
C SER A 42 -4.67 -12.49 -5.97
N TYR A 43 -4.16 -11.56 -5.16
CA TYR A 43 -4.94 -10.89 -4.12
C TYR A 43 -4.39 -9.48 -3.88
N LEU A 44 -5.27 -8.57 -3.46
CA LEU A 44 -4.90 -7.24 -3.05
C LEU A 44 -4.36 -7.29 -1.62
N ALA A 45 -3.16 -6.73 -1.43
CA ALA A 45 -2.52 -6.65 -0.13
C ALA A 45 -2.15 -5.21 0.23
N ARG A 46 -2.14 -4.91 1.53
CA ARG A 46 -1.62 -3.68 2.10
C ARG A 46 -0.28 -3.93 2.78
N CYS A 47 0.67 -3.03 2.59
CA CYS A 47 1.94 -3.06 3.30
C CYS A 47 1.73 -2.60 4.74
N GLU A 48 2.03 -3.47 5.70
CA GLU A 48 1.85 -3.22 7.13
C GLU A 48 3.07 -3.69 7.91
N MET A 49 3.07 -3.45 9.22
CA MET A 49 4.01 -4.07 10.14
C MET A 49 3.24 -5.01 11.02
N LYS A 50 3.59 -6.29 10.98
CA LYS A 50 3.07 -7.29 11.90
C LYS A 50 4.23 -7.83 12.70
N LEU A 51 4.08 -7.94 14.01
CA LEU A 51 5.13 -8.46 14.90
C LEU A 51 6.50 -7.80 14.67
N ASN A 52 6.53 -6.46 14.55
CA ASN A 52 7.73 -5.68 14.33
C ASN A 52 8.47 -5.93 12.99
N VAL A 53 7.85 -6.65 12.03
CA VAL A 53 8.42 -6.91 10.69
C VAL A 53 7.52 -6.38 9.58
N SER A 54 8.13 -5.96 8.46
CA SER A 54 7.39 -5.57 7.25
C SER A 54 6.65 -6.78 6.68
N SER A 55 5.33 -6.68 6.53
CA SER A 55 4.49 -7.79 6.11
C SER A 55 3.40 -7.31 5.15
N TRP A 56 3.01 -8.19 4.23
CA TRP A 56 1.86 -7.98 3.36
C TRP A 56 0.60 -8.56 4.00
N THR A 57 -0.39 -7.72 4.25
CA THR A 57 -1.71 -8.16 4.75
C THR A 57 -2.67 -8.25 3.59
N ARG A 58 -3.25 -9.43 3.33
CA ARG A 58 -4.35 -9.58 2.37
C ARG A 58 -5.56 -8.77 2.85
N ILE A 59 -6.11 -7.94 1.97
CA ILE A 59 -7.29 -7.11 2.27
C ILE A 59 -8.49 -7.38 1.34
N GLN A 60 -8.27 -8.01 0.19
CA GLN A 60 -9.32 -8.42 -0.74
C GLN A 60 -8.82 -9.56 -1.63
N ASP A 61 -9.72 -10.49 -1.97
CA ASP A 61 -9.44 -11.55 -2.94
C ASP A 61 -9.48 -11.01 -4.37
N GLY A 62 -8.55 -11.46 -5.21
CA GLY A 62 -8.34 -10.88 -6.52
C GLY A 62 -7.77 -9.45 -6.46
N CYS A 63 -7.59 -8.84 -7.62
CA CYS A 63 -7.05 -7.49 -7.75
C CYS A 63 -8.04 -6.58 -8.48
N PRO A 64 -8.10 -5.29 -8.12
CA PRO A 64 -9.03 -4.36 -8.75
C PRO A 64 -8.74 -4.22 -10.25
N LEU A 65 -9.80 -4.38 -11.05
CA LEU A 65 -9.75 -4.19 -12.50
C LEU A 65 -10.22 -2.79 -12.84
N THR A 66 -9.38 -2.03 -13.54
CA THR A 66 -9.85 -0.81 -14.21
C THR A 66 -10.44 -1.18 -15.56
N LYS A 67 -11.70 -0.80 -15.81
CA LYS A 67 -12.28 -0.87 -17.16
C LYS A 67 -11.62 0.21 -18.01
N ARG A 68 -10.85 -0.17 -19.03
CA ARG A 68 -10.42 0.75 -20.08
C ARG A 68 -11.62 0.99 -20.99
N VAL A 69 -12.16 2.20 -21.01
CA VAL A 69 -13.07 2.63 -22.07
C VAL A 69 -12.22 2.87 -23.30
N LEU A 70 -12.29 1.97 -24.27
CA LEU A 70 -11.72 2.20 -25.59
C LEU A 70 -12.49 3.35 -26.24
N PRO A 71 -11.82 4.38 -26.77
CA PRO A 71 -12.50 5.37 -27.61
C PRO A 71 -13.16 4.61 -28.76
N ARG A 72 -14.47 4.77 -28.93
CA ARG A 72 -15.14 4.35 -30.15
C ARG A 72 -14.64 5.27 -31.25
N THR A 73 -13.57 4.87 -31.94
CA THR A 73 -13.22 5.49 -33.21
C THR A 73 -14.42 5.24 -34.12
N THR A 74 -15.25 6.25 -34.29
CA THR A 74 -16.26 6.29 -35.34
C THR A 74 -15.50 6.09 -36.65
N LEU A 75 -15.58 4.87 -37.19
CA LEU A 75 -15.23 4.59 -38.57
C LEU A 75 -16.30 5.32 -39.39
N VAL A 76 -16.05 6.59 -39.66
CA VAL A 76 -16.76 7.36 -40.68
C VAL A 76 -16.17 6.93 -42.01
N ASN A 77 -17.03 6.26 -42.77
CA ASN A 77 -16.82 5.84 -44.14
C ASN A 77 -16.81 7.05 -45.09
#